data_AF-A0AAW2S066-F1
#
_entry.id   AF-A0AAW2S066-F1
#
_cell.length_a   1.000
_cell.length_b   1.000
_cell.length_c   1.000
_cell.angle_alpha   90.00
_cell.angle_beta   90.00
_cell.angle_gamma   90.00
#
_symmetry.space_group_name_H-M   'P 1'
#
loop_
_entity.id
_entity.type
_entity.pdbx_description
1 polymer ?
#
loop_
_entity_poly.entity_id
_entity_poly.type
_entity_poly.pdbx_seq_one_letter_code
_entity_poly.pdbx_strand_id
1 'polypeptide(L)'
;MSMHFMDGALRSAEVEDLFSTAPENPWNEAPYVEAAQKTALGGLSLDGFLSLWALMTLLDPIRSVETLIYIGYGGDPSSAIRVTRRRRVDRKKQQTDRTVYQCFVFGPKESGKSALLNSFIGRPFPEEYVSTTRDRYAVNVVDQPAGVKKTLVLREIPEEGVKELLSKKDALAACDVAVFVHDSSREPSWEKATEMLVDVASQGEATGYEVPCLIVAAKDDLDPFLTEIQDSTRVSQDMGIEAPIPLSTKLGDFSNIFQRVVRAAEHPHLSIPETSAGKSRKQYHRLINRSLVFVSVGAAVAIVGLAAYRVYAARRNSSS
;
A
#
# COMPACT_ATOMS: atom_id res chain seq x y z
N MET A 1 4.72 30.14 -17.73
CA MET A 1 4.26 30.80 -16.49
C MET A 1 5.30 30.59 -15.41
N SER A 2 5.84 31.65 -14.80
CA SER A 2 6.79 31.51 -13.69
C SER A 2 6.02 31.44 -12.37
N MET A 3 5.96 30.25 -11.75
CA MET A 3 5.43 30.12 -10.39
C MET A 3 6.38 30.79 -9.41
N HIS A 4 5.96 31.89 -8.81
CA HIS A 4 6.67 32.48 -7.69
C HIS A 4 6.10 31.92 -6.39
N PHE A 5 6.80 30.96 -5.78
CA PHE A 5 6.53 30.55 -4.40
C PHE A 5 7.01 31.66 -3.45
N MET A 6 6.27 32.77 -3.38
CA MET A 6 6.50 33.78 -2.36
C MET A 6 6.24 33.10 -1.00
N ASP A 7 7.26 33.05 -0.15
CA ASP A 7 7.22 32.42 1.18
C ASP A 7 7.16 30.87 1.20
N GLY A 8 7.44 30.20 0.08
CA GLY A 8 7.52 28.72 0.03
C GLY A 8 6.17 28.00 -0.06
N ALA A 9 5.07 28.72 -0.29
CA ALA A 9 3.74 28.17 -0.51
C ALA A 9 2.95 28.99 -1.52
N LEU A 10 2.08 28.32 -2.29
CA LEU A 10 1.15 28.94 -3.22
C LEU A 10 -0.13 29.36 -2.48
N ARG A 11 -0.52 30.61 -2.63
CA ARG A 11 -1.81 31.13 -2.15
C ARG A 11 -2.93 30.60 -3.04
N SER A 12 -4.17 30.58 -2.52
CA SER A 12 -5.33 30.13 -3.29
C SER A 12 -5.47 30.86 -4.63
N ALA A 13 -5.23 32.18 -4.67
CA ALA A 13 -5.27 32.96 -5.90
C ALA A 13 -4.20 32.55 -6.93
N GLU A 14 -3.01 32.12 -6.48
CA GLU A 14 -1.94 31.65 -7.37
C GLU A 14 -2.24 30.25 -7.93
N VAL A 15 -2.92 29.41 -7.14
CA VAL A 15 -3.43 28.11 -7.62
C VAL A 15 -4.57 28.31 -8.62
N GLU A 16 -5.48 29.26 -8.39
CA GLU A 16 -6.53 29.59 -9.36
C GLU A 16 -5.95 30.20 -10.65
N ASP A 17 -4.96 31.08 -10.54
CA ASP A 17 -4.25 31.63 -11.71
C ASP A 17 -3.55 30.52 -12.51
N LEU A 18 -2.99 29.50 -11.82
CA LEU A 18 -2.38 28.35 -12.46
C LEU A 18 -3.33 27.60 -13.38
N PHE A 19 -4.57 27.40 -12.94
CA PHE A 19 -5.58 26.68 -13.71
C PHE A 19 -6.47 27.60 -14.54
N SER A 20 -6.13 28.89 -14.68
CA SER A 20 -6.94 29.87 -15.42
C SER A 20 -7.14 29.54 -16.90
N THR A 21 -6.24 28.74 -17.49
CA THR A 21 -6.33 28.25 -18.87
C THR A 21 -6.95 26.86 -18.98
N ALA A 22 -7.25 26.20 -17.86
CA ALA A 22 -7.98 24.94 -17.80
C ALA A 22 -9.49 25.18 -17.71
N PRO A 23 -10.34 24.22 -18.13
CA PRO A 23 -11.79 24.32 -17.98
C PRO A 23 -12.22 24.45 -16.51
N GLU A 24 -11.49 23.78 -15.62
CA GLU A 24 -11.72 23.76 -14.18
C GLU A 24 -10.39 23.51 -13.45
N ASN A 25 -10.32 23.92 -12.18
CA ASN A 25 -9.25 23.51 -11.28
C ASN A 25 -9.57 22.10 -10.75
N PRO A 26 -8.83 21.05 -11.13
CA PRO A 26 -9.14 19.68 -10.73
C PRO A 26 -9.00 19.46 -9.22
N TRP A 27 -8.31 20.35 -8.50
CA TRP A 27 -8.07 20.21 -7.07
C TRP A 27 -9.16 20.81 -6.17
N ASN A 28 -10.17 21.46 -6.75
CA ASN A 28 -11.31 21.99 -5.99
C ASN A 28 -12.35 20.93 -5.62
N GLU A 29 -12.20 19.71 -6.12
CA GLU A 29 -13.12 18.59 -5.86
C GLU A 29 -12.45 17.45 -5.08
N ALA A 30 -13.28 16.54 -4.57
CA ALA A 30 -12.80 15.29 -4.01
C ALA A 30 -12.14 14.43 -5.11
N PRO A 31 -11.04 13.72 -4.82
CA PRO A 31 -10.43 13.56 -3.49
C PRO A 31 -9.38 14.63 -3.10
N TYR A 32 -9.13 15.64 -3.94
CA TYR A 32 -7.94 16.50 -3.85
C TYR A 32 -8.04 17.65 -2.83
N VAL A 33 -9.22 18.28 -2.73
CA VAL A 33 -9.47 19.52 -1.95
C VAL A 33 -8.95 19.47 -0.51
N GLU A 34 -8.93 18.27 0.06
CA GLU A 34 -8.51 18.01 1.42
C GLU A 34 -7.33 17.05 1.57
N ALA A 35 -6.74 16.59 0.46
CA ALA A 35 -5.75 15.51 0.51
C ALA A 35 -4.34 15.97 0.88
N ALA A 36 -3.97 17.23 0.65
CA ALA A 36 -2.59 17.69 0.88
C ALA A 36 -2.47 18.60 2.12
N GLN A 37 -1.24 18.69 2.63
CA GLN A 37 -0.87 19.62 3.68
C GLN A 37 -1.05 21.07 3.20
N LYS A 38 -1.69 21.88 4.04
CA LYS A 38 -1.79 23.34 3.88
C LYS A 38 -0.94 24.03 4.95
N THR A 39 -0.41 25.19 4.62
CA THR A 39 0.29 26.05 5.60
C THR A 39 -0.69 26.66 6.60
N ALA A 40 -0.17 27.26 7.67
CA ALA A 40 -1.00 27.96 8.67
C ALA A 40 -1.86 29.08 8.06
N LEU A 41 -1.45 29.66 6.93
CA LEU A 41 -2.19 30.69 6.20
C LEU A 41 -3.16 30.11 5.15
N GLY A 42 -3.33 28.78 5.10
CA GLY A 42 -4.19 28.09 4.14
C GLY A 42 -3.59 27.91 2.75
N GLY A 43 -2.32 28.29 2.54
CA GLY A 43 -1.61 28.10 1.27
C GLY A 43 -1.14 26.66 1.06
N LEU A 44 -0.88 26.30 -0.19
CA LEU A 44 -0.38 24.98 -0.59
C LEU A 44 1.16 25.00 -0.62
N SER A 45 1.82 24.23 0.23
CA SER A 45 3.29 24.15 0.22
C SER A 45 3.80 23.53 -1.09
N LEU A 46 5.09 23.70 -1.41
CA LEU A 46 5.70 23.00 -2.56
C LEU A 46 5.53 21.47 -2.47
N ASP A 47 5.78 20.89 -1.29
CA ASP A 47 5.59 19.45 -1.07
C ASP A 47 4.12 19.05 -1.22
N GLY A 48 3.18 19.88 -0.76
CA GLY A 48 1.74 19.69 -0.96
C GLY A 48 1.33 19.76 -2.42
N PHE A 49 1.87 20.73 -3.17
CA PHE A 49 1.64 20.89 -4.61
C PHE A 49 2.10 19.67 -5.40
N LEU A 50 3.35 19.22 -5.17
CA LEU A 50 3.90 18.02 -5.81
C LEU A 50 3.13 16.76 -5.40
N SER A 51 2.66 16.71 -4.15
CA SER A 51 1.84 15.61 -3.63
C SER A 51 0.48 15.52 -4.31
N LEU A 52 -0.20 16.64 -4.60
CA LEU A 52 -1.46 16.63 -5.34
C LEU A 52 -1.28 16.16 -6.79
N TRP A 53 -0.19 16.57 -7.45
CA TRP A 53 0.16 16.02 -8.78
C TRP A 53 0.44 14.53 -8.74
N ALA A 54 1.16 14.04 -7.72
CA ALA A 54 1.42 12.62 -7.53
C ALA A 54 0.12 11.83 -7.29
N LEU A 55 -0.78 12.36 -6.47
CA LEU A 55 -2.10 11.75 -6.21
C LEU A 55 -2.94 11.70 -7.49
N MET A 56 -3.06 12.81 -8.22
CA MET A 56 -3.83 12.83 -9.47
C MET A 56 -3.24 11.87 -10.51
N THR A 57 -1.92 11.85 -10.66
CA THR A 57 -1.24 10.94 -11.58
C THR A 57 -1.42 9.46 -11.20
N LEU A 58 -1.46 9.16 -9.90
CA LEU A 58 -1.67 7.80 -9.40
C LEU A 58 -3.11 7.32 -9.65
N LEU A 59 -4.10 8.19 -9.46
CA LEU A 59 -5.52 7.84 -9.60
C LEU A 59 -6.02 7.92 -11.04
N ASP A 60 -5.60 8.94 -11.77
CA ASP A 60 -6.01 9.23 -13.14
C ASP A 60 -4.86 9.88 -13.93
N PRO A 61 -3.94 9.07 -14.50
CA PRO A 61 -2.82 9.57 -15.26
C PRO A 61 -3.25 10.32 -16.53
N ILE A 62 -4.43 10.02 -17.09
CA ILE A 62 -4.94 10.70 -18.29
C ILE A 62 -5.36 12.12 -17.92
N ARG A 63 -6.19 12.29 -16.88
CA ARG A 63 -6.58 13.61 -16.38
C ARG A 63 -5.38 14.44 -15.94
N SER A 64 -4.35 13.80 -15.39
CA SER A 64 -3.09 14.48 -15.04
C SER A 64 -2.40 15.09 -16.26
N VAL A 65 -2.22 14.31 -17.33
CA VAL A 65 -1.61 14.81 -18.58
C VAL A 65 -2.47 15.87 -19.24
N GLU A 66 -3.78 15.69 -19.27
CA GLU A 66 -4.71 16.68 -19.83
C GLU A 66 -4.58 18.03 -19.09
N THR A 67 -4.57 17.98 -17.76
CA THR A 67 -4.39 19.17 -16.93
C THR A 67 -3.04 19.85 -17.19
N LEU A 68 -1.96 19.07 -17.32
CA LEU A 68 -0.63 19.59 -17.66
C LEU A 68 -0.63 20.33 -19.02
N ILE A 69 -1.35 19.81 -20.02
CA ILE A 69 -1.48 20.45 -21.33
C ILE A 69 -2.22 21.79 -21.19
N TYR A 70 -3.33 21.84 -20.45
CA TYR A 70 -4.09 23.08 -20.26
C TYR A 70 -3.27 24.20 -19.62
N ILE A 71 -2.44 23.87 -18.61
CA ILE A 71 -1.58 24.86 -17.93
C ILE A 71 -0.29 25.19 -18.71
N GLY A 72 -0.15 24.70 -19.94
CA GLY A 72 0.94 25.04 -20.85
C GLY A 72 2.24 24.28 -20.58
N TYR A 73 2.17 22.99 -20.23
CA TYR A 73 3.35 22.12 -20.15
C TYR A 73 4.12 22.15 -21.49
N GLY A 74 5.36 22.67 -21.45
CA GLY A 74 6.16 22.93 -22.66
C GLY A 74 6.93 21.71 -23.20
N GLY A 75 6.83 20.56 -22.55
CA GLY A 75 7.43 19.30 -23.00
C GLY A 75 6.47 18.46 -23.84
N ASP A 76 6.96 17.32 -24.33
CA ASP A 76 6.09 16.31 -24.93
C ASP A 76 5.20 15.68 -23.84
N PRO A 77 3.86 15.73 -23.94
CA PRO A 77 2.96 15.15 -22.95
C PRO A 77 3.24 13.67 -22.65
N SER A 78 3.76 12.91 -23.62
CA SER A 78 4.11 11.50 -23.42
C SER A 78 5.27 11.30 -22.42
N SER A 79 6.11 12.33 -22.25
CA SER A 79 7.24 12.33 -21.30
C SER A 79 6.88 12.75 -19.89
N ALA A 80 5.66 13.28 -19.68
CA ALA A 80 5.23 13.80 -18.39
C ALA A 80 4.94 12.68 -17.36
N ILE A 81 4.67 11.46 -17.83
CA ILE A 81 4.34 10.31 -17.00
C ILE A 81 5.41 9.24 -17.13
N ARG A 82 5.95 8.82 -15.98
CA ARG A 82 6.87 7.68 -15.91
C ARG A 82 6.13 6.43 -15.47
N VAL A 83 5.94 5.49 -16.38
CA VAL A 83 5.38 4.17 -16.05
C VAL A 83 6.44 3.33 -15.32
N THR A 84 6.17 3.01 -14.06
CA THR A 84 7.07 2.14 -13.28
C THR A 84 6.94 0.68 -13.71
N ARG A 85 7.99 -0.12 -13.47
CA ARG A 85 7.95 -1.55 -13.83
C ARG A 85 6.95 -2.33 -12.96
N ARG A 86 6.59 -3.52 -13.42
CA ARG A 86 5.63 -4.39 -12.73
C ARG A 86 6.11 -4.74 -11.32
N ARG A 87 5.23 -4.60 -10.32
CA ARG A 87 5.47 -4.93 -8.89
C ARG A 87 6.10 -6.31 -8.66
N ARG A 88 5.70 -7.32 -9.44
CA ARG A 88 6.27 -8.69 -9.35
C ARG A 88 7.78 -8.72 -9.62
N VAL A 89 8.27 -7.85 -10.51
CA VAL A 89 9.70 -7.73 -10.82
C VAL A 89 10.45 -7.11 -9.64
N ASP A 90 9.89 -6.05 -9.04
CA ASP A 90 10.45 -5.41 -7.84
C ASP A 90 10.58 -6.41 -6.70
N ARG A 91 9.52 -7.18 -6.43
CA ARG A 91 9.53 -8.20 -5.37
C ARG A 91 10.58 -9.28 -5.60
N LYS A 92 10.71 -9.78 -6.83
CA LYS A 92 11.71 -10.80 -7.16
C LYS A 92 13.14 -10.28 -6.98
N LYS A 93 13.36 -8.98 -7.26
CA LYS A 93 14.67 -8.33 -7.11
C LYS A 93 14.91 -7.75 -5.72
N GLN A 94 13.88 -7.68 -4.87
CA GLN A 94 13.90 -6.97 -3.59
C GLN A 94 14.44 -5.53 -3.71
N GLN A 95 14.09 -4.87 -4.81
CA GLN A 95 14.53 -3.51 -5.12
C GLN A 95 13.44 -2.83 -5.91
N THR A 96 13.13 -1.58 -5.58
CA THR A 96 12.17 -0.75 -6.33
C THR A 96 12.75 0.63 -6.59
N ASP A 97 12.40 1.20 -7.73
CA ASP A 97 12.69 2.58 -8.13
C ASP A 97 11.44 3.47 -8.01
N ARG A 98 10.40 2.98 -7.33
CA ARG A 98 9.18 3.73 -7.03
C ARG A 98 9.50 4.84 -6.03
N THR A 99 8.84 5.97 -6.25
CA THR A 99 8.93 7.17 -5.40
C THR A 99 7.57 7.53 -4.81
N VAL A 100 6.49 6.97 -5.33
CA VAL A 100 5.12 7.14 -4.85
C VAL A 100 4.60 5.78 -4.40
N TYR A 101 4.07 5.71 -3.18
CA TYR A 101 3.50 4.50 -2.60
C TYR A 101 2.07 4.74 -2.13
N GLN A 102 1.17 3.79 -2.38
CA GLN A 102 -0.19 3.86 -1.89
C GLN A 102 -0.42 2.92 -0.70
N CYS A 103 -0.88 3.48 0.41
CA CYS A 103 -1.23 2.79 1.63
C CYS A 103 -2.75 2.75 1.78
N PHE A 104 -3.34 1.57 1.90
CA PHE A 104 -4.75 1.45 2.29
C PHE A 104 -4.85 1.39 3.81
N VAL A 105 -5.73 2.20 4.38
CA VAL A 105 -5.94 2.31 5.83
C VAL A 105 -7.30 1.69 6.15
N PHE A 106 -7.26 0.54 6.80
CA PHE A 106 -8.41 -0.25 7.25
C PHE A 106 -8.60 -0.11 8.76
N GLY A 107 -9.76 -0.51 9.24
CA GLY A 107 -10.11 -0.47 10.65
C GLY A 107 -11.59 -0.16 10.87
N PRO A 108 -12.16 -0.53 12.02
CA PRO A 108 -13.55 -0.26 12.35
C PRO A 108 -13.84 1.24 12.47
N LYS A 109 -15.12 1.60 12.55
CA LYS A 109 -15.54 2.95 12.97
C LYS A 109 -14.87 3.35 14.29
N GLU A 110 -14.59 4.64 14.43
CA GLU A 110 -13.99 5.24 15.64
C GLU A 110 -12.59 4.71 16.04
N SER A 111 -11.94 3.88 15.22
CA SER A 111 -10.58 3.36 15.49
C SER A 111 -9.47 4.42 15.41
N GLY A 112 -9.72 5.59 14.81
CA GLY A 112 -8.72 6.64 14.64
C GLY A 112 -8.10 6.76 13.24
N LYS A 113 -8.63 6.05 12.22
CA LYS A 113 -8.16 6.15 10.82
C LYS A 113 -8.06 7.60 10.33
N SER A 114 -9.13 8.38 10.45
CA SER A 114 -9.15 9.76 9.98
C SER A 114 -8.20 10.66 10.78
N ALA A 115 -7.97 10.37 12.06
CA ALA A 115 -6.99 11.09 12.87
C ALA A 115 -5.56 10.81 12.40
N LEU A 116 -5.25 9.57 11.99
CA LEU A 116 -3.98 9.20 11.35
C LEU A 116 -3.79 9.91 10.00
N LEU A 117 -4.84 10.00 9.17
CA LEU A 117 -4.77 10.76 7.92
C LEU A 117 -4.55 12.25 8.17
N ASN A 118 -5.28 12.82 9.12
CA ASN A 118 -5.18 14.24 9.48
C ASN A 118 -3.78 14.58 9.99
N SER A 119 -3.20 13.74 10.86
CA SER A 119 -1.85 13.96 11.38
C SER A 119 -0.80 13.95 10.27
N PHE A 120 -0.97 13.08 9.27
CA PHE A 120 -0.04 12.97 8.14
C PHE A 120 0.08 14.27 7.32
N ILE A 121 -1.00 15.06 7.25
CA ILE A 121 -1.05 16.33 6.53
C ILE A 121 -1.05 17.54 7.49
N GLY A 122 -0.64 17.33 8.75
CA GLY A 122 -0.44 18.39 9.73
C GLY A 122 -1.74 19.07 10.19
N ARG A 123 -2.90 18.41 10.06
CA ARG A 123 -4.16 18.93 10.59
C ARG A 123 -4.25 18.67 12.10
N PRO A 124 -4.87 19.59 12.86
CA PRO A 124 -5.09 19.38 14.28
C PRO A 124 -5.98 18.17 14.53
N PHE A 125 -5.87 17.60 15.72
CA PHE A 125 -6.74 16.52 16.17
C PHE A 125 -8.20 17.00 16.17
N PRO A 126 -9.14 16.28 15.54
CA PRO A 126 -10.54 16.67 15.51
C PRO A 126 -11.18 16.41 16.88
N GLU A 127 -11.85 17.41 17.46
CA GLU A 127 -12.60 17.23 18.72
C GLU A 127 -13.90 16.44 18.50
N GLU A 128 -14.51 16.59 17.32
CA GLU A 128 -15.75 15.91 16.96
C GLU A 128 -15.50 14.73 16.02
N TYR A 129 -16.20 13.63 16.28
CA TYR A 129 -16.19 12.49 15.38
C TYR A 129 -17.10 12.75 14.17
N VAL A 130 -16.54 12.61 12.98
CA VAL A 130 -17.28 12.63 11.72
C VAL A 130 -17.17 11.25 11.08
N SER A 131 -18.31 10.62 10.82
CA SER A 131 -18.33 9.29 10.21
C SER A 131 -17.77 9.33 8.78
N THR A 132 -16.80 8.47 8.50
CA THR A 132 -16.28 8.26 7.15
C THR A 132 -17.30 7.50 6.32
N THR A 133 -17.96 8.19 5.37
CA THR A 133 -18.97 7.60 4.48
C THR A 133 -18.42 7.26 3.09
N ARG A 134 -17.23 7.75 2.77
CA ARG A 134 -16.58 7.64 1.47
C ARG A 134 -15.07 7.53 1.68
N ASP A 135 -14.38 7.03 0.68
CA ASP A 135 -12.93 7.02 0.67
C ASP A 135 -12.36 8.43 0.90
N ARG A 136 -11.37 8.51 1.77
CA ARG A 136 -10.65 9.75 2.05
C ARG A 136 -9.18 9.56 1.72
N TYR A 137 -8.56 10.61 1.19
CA TYR A 137 -7.16 10.60 0.82
C TYR A 137 -6.37 11.59 1.66
N ALA A 138 -5.13 11.23 1.97
CA ALA A 138 -4.12 12.13 2.48
C ALA A 138 -2.80 11.82 1.75
N VAL A 139 -2.13 12.83 1.22
CA VAL A 139 -0.89 12.69 0.46
C VAL A 139 0.13 13.70 0.95
N ASN A 140 1.33 13.22 1.23
CA ASN A 140 2.45 14.06 1.65
C ASN A 140 3.79 13.40 1.32
N VAL A 141 4.85 14.18 1.46
CA VAL A 141 6.23 13.69 1.39
C VAL A 141 6.64 13.10 2.74
N VAL A 142 7.33 11.97 2.71
CA VAL A 142 7.96 11.30 3.85
C VAL A 142 9.47 11.31 3.63
N ASP A 143 10.20 11.94 4.54
CA ASP A 143 11.65 11.90 4.58
C ASP A 143 12.13 10.53 5.08
N GLN A 144 12.91 9.84 4.26
CA GLN A 144 13.61 8.61 4.61
C GLN A 144 15.04 8.91 5.06
N PRO A 145 15.70 7.96 5.76
CA PRO A 145 17.11 8.07 6.09
C PRO A 145 17.97 8.42 4.86
N ALA A 146 19.08 9.12 5.09
CA ALA A 146 19.97 9.63 4.04
C ALA A 146 19.35 10.69 3.10
N GLY A 147 18.23 11.33 3.51
CA GLY A 147 17.64 12.46 2.79
C GLY A 147 16.82 12.08 1.56
N VAL A 148 16.49 10.80 1.40
CA VAL A 148 15.64 10.33 0.30
C VAL A 148 14.19 10.71 0.58
N LYS A 149 13.56 11.45 -0.32
CA LYS A 149 12.14 11.81 -0.22
C LYS A 149 11.26 10.83 -0.98
N LYS A 150 10.17 10.38 -0.35
CA LYS A 150 9.14 9.53 -0.97
C LYS A 150 7.77 10.17 -0.80
N THR A 151 6.89 10.04 -1.77
CA THR A 151 5.49 10.45 -1.63
C THR A 151 4.67 9.26 -1.15
N LEU A 152 3.92 9.45 -0.07
CA LEU A 152 3.00 8.45 0.46
C LEU A 152 1.57 8.95 0.27
N VAL A 153 0.72 8.09 -0.30
CA VAL A 153 -0.72 8.31 -0.46
C VAL A 153 -1.45 7.38 0.50
N LEU A 154 -2.06 7.93 1.55
CA LEU A 154 -2.99 7.21 2.42
C LEU A 154 -4.39 7.26 1.80
N ARG A 155 -5.03 6.10 1.69
CA ARG A 155 -6.45 5.95 1.33
C ARG A 155 -7.18 5.28 2.49
N GLU A 156 -7.99 6.04 3.21
CA GLU A 156 -8.90 5.51 4.22
C GLU A 156 -10.05 4.79 3.54
N ILE A 157 -10.26 3.52 3.90
CA ILE A 157 -11.37 2.71 3.43
C ILE A 157 -12.45 2.69 4.53
N PRO A 158 -13.70 3.12 4.24
CA PRO A 158 -14.81 2.98 5.16
C PRO A 158 -15.05 1.51 5.53
N GLU A 159 -15.44 1.23 6.77
CA GLU A 159 -15.69 -0.14 7.25
C GLU A 159 -16.70 -0.88 6.36
N GLU A 160 -17.78 -0.20 5.97
CA GLU A 160 -18.84 -0.75 5.12
C GLU A 160 -18.35 -1.05 3.69
N GLY A 161 -17.36 -0.29 3.21
CA GLY A 161 -16.80 -0.43 1.86
C GLY A 161 -15.80 -1.57 1.70
N VAL A 162 -15.31 -2.16 2.80
CA VAL A 162 -14.25 -3.19 2.75
C VAL A 162 -14.69 -4.42 1.96
N LYS A 163 -15.90 -4.94 2.20
CA LYS A 163 -16.39 -6.13 1.50
C LYS A 163 -16.57 -5.89 0.00
N GLU A 164 -17.10 -4.73 -0.37
CA GLU A 164 -17.24 -4.35 -1.77
C GLU A 164 -15.88 -4.20 -2.44
N LEU A 165 -14.92 -3.55 -1.79
CA LEU A 165 -13.55 -3.41 -2.28
C LEU A 165 -12.94 -4.78 -2.55
N LEU A 166 -12.95 -5.68 -1.56
CA LEU A 166 -12.30 -7.00 -1.65
C LEU A 166 -13.00 -7.98 -2.59
N SER A 167 -14.24 -7.70 -3.00
CA SER A 167 -14.93 -8.49 -4.04
C SER A 167 -14.26 -8.39 -5.42
N LYS A 168 -13.48 -7.32 -5.66
CA LYS A 168 -12.78 -7.08 -6.92
C LYS A 168 -11.46 -7.85 -6.95
N LYS A 169 -11.16 -8.52 -8.06
CA LYS A 169 -9.92 -9.33 -8.20
C LYS A 169 -8.64 -8.50 -8.16
N ASP A 170 -8.72 -7.26 -8.59
CA ASP A 170 -7.62 -6.29 -8.66
C ASP A 170 -7.65 -5.28 -7.50
N ALA A 171 -8.49 -5.50 -6.48
CA ALA A 171 -8.66 -4.58 -5.34
C ALA A 171 -7.32 -4.14 -4.71
N LEU A 172 -6.40 -5.10 -4.53
CA LEU A 172 -5.10 -4.88 -3.91
C LEU A 172 -3.97 -4.60 -4.92
N ALA A 173 -4.28 -4.50 -6.21
CA ALA A 173 -3.28 -4.26 -7.25
C ALA A 173 -2.59 -2.90 -7.08
N ALA A 174 -3.36 -1.88 -6.69
CA ALA A 174 -2.87 -0.53 -6.40
C ALA A 174 -2.30 -0.36 -4.98
N CYS A 175 -2.58 -1.30 -4.06
CA CYS A 175 -2.18 -1.20 -2.66
C CYS A 175 -0.73 -1.69 -2.47
N ASP A 176 0.19 -0.77 -2.18
CA ASP A 176 1.60 -1.11 -1.93
C ASP A 176 1.81 -1.64 -0.50
N VAL A 177 1.04 -1.13 0.47
CA VAL A 177 1.06 -1.49 1.90
C VAL A 177 -0.34 -1.29 2.52
N ALA A 178 -0.73 -2.13 3.47
CA ALA A 178 -1.99 -2.01 4.20
C ALA A 178 -1.72 -1.73 5.69
N VAL A 179 -2.46 -0.79 6.26
CA VAL A 179 -2.42 -0.46 7.69
C VAL A 179 -3.78 -0.77 8.30
N PHE A 180 -3.78 -1.51 9.41
CA PHE A 180 -4.99 -1.87 10.17
C PHE A 180 -4.97 -1.10 11.48
N VAL A 181 -5.88 -0.15 11.62
CA VAL A 181 -5.99 0.70 12.80
C VAL A 181 -7.08 0.14 13.70
N HIS A 182 -6.76 -0.05 14.98
CA HIS A 182 -7.75 -0.32 16.02
C HIS A 182 -7.58 0.66 17.18
N ASP A 183 -8.65 0.79 17.96
CA ASP A 183 -8.63 1.48 19.25
C ASP A 183 -8.03 0.54 20.30
N SER A 184 -6.89 0.91 20.90
CA SER A 184 -6.19 0.08 21.89
C SER A 184 -6.99 -0.13 23.17
N SER A 185 -7.97 0.74 23.45
CA SER A 185 -8.84 0.66 24.64
C SER A 185 -10.07 -0.23 24.45
N ARG A 186 -10.31 -0.74 23.23
CA ARG A 186 -11.56 -1.46 22.89
C ARG A 186 -11.32 -2.79 22.17
N GLU A 187 -11.61 -3.89 22.86
CA GLU A 187 -11.55 -5.25 22.31
C GLU A 187 -12.37 -5.46 21.01
N PRO A 188 -13.63 -4.96 20.86
CA PRO A 188 -14.36 -5.11 19.60
C PRO A 188 -13.68 -4.41 18.41
N SER A 189 -12.90 -3.36 18.70
CA SER A 189 -12.14 -2.65 17.67
C SER A 189 -11.00 -3.51 17.14
N TRP A 190 -10.31 -4.20 18.05
CA TRP A 190 -9.27 -5.17 17.74
C TRP A 190 -9.78 -6.36 16.94
N GLU A 191 -10.87 -7.00 17.38
CA GLU A 191 -11.48 -8.14 16.68
C GLU A 191 -11.84 -7.78 15.23
N LYS A 192 -12.42 -6.60 15.02
CA LYS A 192 -12.82 -6.16 13.70
C LYS A 192 -11.63 -5.83 12.80
N ALA A 193 -10.60 -5.18 13.33
CA ALA A 193 -9.38 -4.87 12.56
C ALA A 193 -8.64 -6.14 12.14
N THR A 194 -8.60 -7.16 13.01
CA THR A 194 -7.96 -8.44 12.72
C THR A 194 -8.77 -9.31 11.75
N GLU A 195 -10.10 -9.27 11.79
CA GLU A 195 -10.96 -9.86 10.74
C GLU A 195 -10.62 -9.26 9.37
N MET A 196 -10.55 -7.93 9.27
CA MET A 196 -10.18 -7.25 8.02
C MET A 196 -8.76 -7.62 7.55
N LEU A 197 -7.81 -7.79 8.47
CA LEU A 197 -6.46 -8.24 8.15
C LEU A 197 -6.45 -9.63 7.51
N VAL A 198 -7.23 -10.57 8.07
CA VAL A 198 -7.38 -11.91 7.50
C VAL A 198 -8.04 -11.85 6.13
N ASP A 199 -9.08 -11.03 5.94
CA ASP A 199 -9.76 -10.86 4.66
C ASP A 199 -8.81 -10.31 3.57
N VAL A 200 -8.04 -9.26 3.89
CA VAL A 200 -7.04 -8.67 2.98
C VAL A 200 -5.94 -9.67 2.64
N ALA A 201 -5.40 -10.38 3.64
CA ALA A 201 -4.38 -11.39 3.43
C ALA A 201 -4.89 -12.53 2.53
N SER A 202 -6.11 -13.02 2.80
CA SER A 202 -6.75 -14.08 2.01
C SER A 202 -7.00 -13.67 0.57
N GLN A 203 -7.47 -12.44 0.35
CA GLN A 203 -7.66 -11.88 -0.99
C GLN A 203 -6.32 -11.80 -1.75
N GLY A 204 -5.27 -11.32 -1.07
CA GLY A 204 -3.93 -11.21 -1.63
C GLY A 204 -3.36 -12.57 -2.05
N GLU A 205 -3.51 -13.60 -1.21
CA GLU A 205 -3.11 -14.98 -1.51
C GLU A 205 -3.93 -15.60 -2.66
N ALA A 206 -5.21 -15.26 -2.77
CA ALA A 206 -6.09 -15.77 -3.83
C ALA A 206 -5.79 -15.14 -5.19
N THR A 207 -5.45 -13.85 -5.23
CA THR A 207 -5.28 -13.06 -6.45
C THR A 207 -3.82 -12.89 -6.89
N GLY A 208 -2.87 -13.16 -5.99
CA GLY A 208 -1.44 -12.92 -6.20
C GLY A 208 -1.01 -11.48 -5.93
N TYR A 209 -1.91 -10.64 -5.39
CA TYR A 209 -1.63 -9.29 -4.93
C TYR A 209 -1.40 -9.23 -3.41
N GLU A 210 -0.67 -10.19 -2.83
CA GLU A 210 -0.28 -10.20 -1.41
C GLU A 210 0.30 -8.84 -0.99
N VAL A 211 -0.15 -8.21 0.09
CA VAL A 211 0.31 -6.85 0.49
C VAL A 211 0.99 -6.92 1.86
N PRO A 212 2.10 -6.20 2.10
CA PRO A 212 2.63 -6.06 3.45
C PRO A 212 1.63 -5.34 4.36
N CYS A 213 1.45 -5.85 5.57
CA CYS A 213 0.47 -5.36 6.52
C CYS A 213 1.15 -4.88 7.82
N LEU A 214 0.70 -3.75 8.34
CA LEU A 214 1.08 -3.20 9.64
C LEU A 214 -0.18 -3.02 10.49
N ILE A 215 -0.06 -3.19 11.80
CA ILE A 215 -1.13 -2.90 12.75
C ILE A 215 -0.77 -1.63 13.53
N VAL A 216 -1.73 -0.74 13.72
CA VAL A 216 -1.62 0.47 14.54
C VAL A 216 -2.60 0.35 15.71
N ALA A 217 -2.05 0.36 16.92
CA ALA A 217 -2.78 0.47 18.17
C ALA A 217 -2.97 1.96 18.47
N ALA A 218 -4.07 2.52 17.97
CA ALA A 218 -4.38 3.94 18.10
C ALA A 218 -5.01 4.25 19.47
N LYS A 219 -4.96 5.53 19.85
CA LYS A 219 -5.42 6.04 21.16
C LYS A 219 -4.63 5.48 22.33
N ASP A 220 -3.32 5.37 22.13
CA ASP A 220 -2.35 4.93 23.15
C ASP A 220 -2.31 5.85 24.40
N ASP A 221 -2.99 7.00 24.35
CA ASP A 221 -3.24 7.86 25.52
C ASP A 221 -4.33 7.33 26.47
N LEU A 222 -5.02 6.24 26.10
CA LEU A 222 -6.03 5.57 26.91
C LEU A 222 -5.50 4.23 27.44
N ASP A 223 -6.08 3.75 28.54
CA ASP A 223 -5.76 2.43 29.06
C ASP A 223 -6.15 1.33 28.06
N PRO A 224 -5.23 0.40 27.74
CA PRO A 224 -5.53 -0.68 26.81
C PRO A 224 -6.54 -1.67 27.39
N PHE A 225 -7.26 -2.40 26.53
CA PHE A 225 -8.12 -3.50 26.99
C PHE A 225 -7.28 -4.64 27.59
N LEU A 226 -7.90 -5.44 28.48
CA LEU A 226 -7.18 -6.36 29.39
C LEU A 226 -6.25 -7.37 28.69
N THR A 227 -6.62 -7.86 27.51
CA THR A 227 -5.88 -8.91 26.79
C THR A 227 -5.10 -8.40 25.58
N GLU A 228 -4.98 -7.08 25.41
CA GLU A 228 -4.36 -6.46 24.21
C GLU A 228 -2.99 -7.06 23.89
N ILE A 229 -2.10 -7.14 24.88
CA ILE A 229 -0.73 -7.64 24.69
C ILE A 229 -0.73 -9.11 24.27
N GLN A 230 -1.61 -9.93 24.85
CA GLN A 230 -1.69 -11.36 24.54
C GLN A 230 -2.25 -11.58 23.14
N ASP A 231 -3.32 -10.87 22.80
CA ASP A 231 -3.98 -10.98 21.51
C ASP A 231 -3.11 -10.44 20.37
N SER A 232 -2.46 -9.30 20.57
CA SER A 232 -1.54 -8.72 19.60
C SER A 232 -0.33 -9.60 19.34
N THR A 233 0.25 -10.18 20.40
CA THR A 233 1.36 -11.13 20.29
C THR A 233 0.96 -12.36 19.50
N ARG A 234 -0.22 -12.93 19.78
CA ARG A 234 -0.75 -14.11 19.08
C ARG A 234 -0.91 -13.84 17.58
N VAL A 235 -1.60 -12.76 17.21
CA VAL A 235 -1.84 -12.43 15.78
C VAL A 235 -0.52 -12.15 15.05
N SER A 236 0.41 -11.42 15.69
CA SER A 236 1.71 -11.11 15.09
C SER A 236 2.52 -12.36 14.78
N GLN A 237 2.55 -13.32 15.72
CA GLN A 237 3.23 -14.60 15.55
C GLN A 237 2.53 -15.51 14.52
N ASP A 238 1.20 -15.61 14.61
CA ASP A 238 0.42 -16.50 13.75
C ASP A 238 0.46 -16.04 12.29
N MET A 239 0.42 -14.73 12.04
CA MET A 239 0.42 -14.16 10.69
C MET A 239 1.82 -13.79 10.19
N GLY A 240 2.84 -13.78 11.05
CA GLY A 240 4.22 -13.45 10.68
C GLY A 240 4.43 -11.98 10.36
N ILE A 241 3.77 -11.09 11.12
CA ILE A 241 3.86 -9.63 10.97
C ILE A 241 4.49 -9.00 12.23
N GLU A 242 4.90 -7.74 12.11
CA GLU A 242 5.43 -6.97 13.24
C GLU A 242 4.35 -6.70 14.30
N ALA A 243 4.77 -6.53 15.55
CA ALA A 243 3.88 -6.16 16.65
C ALA A 243 3.18 -4.81 16.37
N PRO A 244 1.96 -4.59 16.91
CA PRO A 244 1.24 -3.34 16.72
C PRO A 244 2.06 -2.11 17.11
N ILE A 245 1.90 -1.05 16.34
CA ILE A 245 2.59 0.21 16.55
C ILE A 245 1.69 1.09 17.43
N PRO A 246 2.06 1.35 18.69
CA PRO A 246 1.30 2.27 19.54
C PRO A 246 1.35 3.69 18.95
N LEU A 247 0.23 4.38 19.00
CA LEU A 247 0.09 5.73 18.44
C LEU A 247 -0.99 6.53 19.19
N SER A 248 -0.62 7.70 19.72
CA SER A 248 -1.58 8.73 20.11
C SER A 248 -1.48 9.95 19.21
N THR A 249 -2.42 10.08 18.29
CA THR A 249 -2.57 11.31 17.48
C THR A 249 -2.97 12.52 18.31
N LYS A 250 -3.59 12.30 19.47
CA LYS A 250 -4.04 13.36 20.39
C LYS A 250 -2.88 14.00 21.13
N LEU A 251 -1.92 13.18 21.58
CA LEU A 251 -0.69 13.65 22.23
C LEU A 251 0.34 14.19 21.22
N GLY A 252 0.03 14.14 19.92
CA GLY A 252 0.99 14.51 18.87
C GLY A 252 2.17 13.55 18.82
N ASP A 253 2.01 12.31 19.30
CA ASP A 253 3.00 11.27 19.12
C ASP A 253 2.94 10.80 17.67
N PHE A 254 3.60 11.55 16.80
CA PHE A 254 3.83 11.15 15.43
C PHE A 254 5.05 10.24 15.42
N SER A 255 4.89 9.05 16.01
CA SER A 255 5.86 7.97 15.86
C SER A 255 6.32 7.90 14.40
N ASN A 256 7.49 7.31 14.12
CA ASN A 256 7.98 7.16 12.74
C ASN A 256 7.08 6.23 11.87
N ILE A 257 5.77 6.11 12.16
CA ILE A 257 4.76 5.32 11.47
C ILE A 257 4.80 5.54 9.96
N PHE A 258 4.81 6.79 9.47
CA PHE A 258 4.83 7.02 8.02
C PHE A 258 6.15 6.54 7.38
N GLN A 259 7.27 6.65 8.09
CA GLN A 259 8.54 6.05 7.64
C GLN A 259 8.48 4.52 7.66
N ARG A 260 7.87 3.91 8.69
CA ARG A 260 7.65 2.45 8.78
C ARG A 260 6.73 1.95 7.66
N VAL A 261 5.67 2.68 7.33
CA VAL A 261 4.76 2.39 6.20
C VAL A 261 5.52 2.39 4.88
N VAL A 262 6.33 3.42 4.62
CA VAL A 262 7.17 3.47 3.40
C VAL A 262 8.20 2.33 3.40
N ARG A 263 8.84 2.05 4.55
CA ARG A 263 9.80 0.95 4.67
C ARG A 263 9.17 -0.41 4.37
N ALA A 264 7.95 -0.66 4.85
CA ALA A 264 7.19 -1.88 4.59
C ALA A 264 6.81 -1.98 3.10
N ALA A 265 6.46 -0.87 2.45
CA ALA A 265 6.23 -0.84 1.01
C ALA A 265 7.49 -1.14 0.18
N GLU A 266 8.67 -0.69 0.64
CA GLU A 266 9.96 -0.95 0.00
C GLU A 266 10.48 -2.38 0.23
N HIS A 267 10.19 -2.94 1.40
CA HIS A 267 10.63 -4.28 1.81
C HIS A 267 9.45 -5.19 2.12
N PRO A 268 8.54 -5.45 1.16
CA PRO A 268 7.27 -6.12 1.42
C PRO A 268 7.44 -7.54 1.97
N HIS A 269 8.55 -8.21 1.64
CA HIS A 269 8.85 -9.57 2.09
C HIS A 269 9.02 -9.71 3.61
N LEU A 270 9.16 -8.61 4.35
CA LEU A 270 9.29 -8.61 5.81
C LEU A 270 7.95 -8.52 6.55
N SER A 271 6.87 -8.14 5.85
CA SER A 271 5.59 -7.81 6.51
C SER A 271 4.38 -8.34 5.77
N ILE A 272 4.54 -9.24 4.79
CA ILE A 272 3.40 -9.92 4.15
C ILE A 272 2.85 -10.95 5.13
N PRO A 273 1.58 -10.83 5.57
CA PRO A 273 0.97 -11.83 6.43
C PRO A 273 0.75 -13.15 5.69
N GLU A 274 0.81 -14.26 6.41
CA GLU A 274 0.42 -15.56 5.91
C GLU A 274 -0.75 -16.12 6.72
N THR A 275 -1.87 -16.39 6.05
CA THR A 275 -3.03 -17.02 6.70
C THR A 275 -2.80 -18.51 6.92
N SER A 276 -3.55 -19.13 7.84
CA SER A 276 -3.50 -20.59 8.03
C SER A 276 -3.86 -21.36 6.75
N ALA A 277 -4.86 -20.87 6.01
CA ALA A 277 -5.24 -21.39 4.71
C ALA A 277 -4.12 -21.24 3.67
N GLY A 278 -3.47 -20.07 3.64
CA GLY A 278 -2.32 -19.78 2.81
C GLY A 278 -1.13 -20.70 3.08
N LYS A 279 -0.79 -20.91 4.36
CA LYS A 279 0.26 -21.85 4.81
C LYS A 279 -0.05 -23.28 4.35
N SER A 280 -1.28 -23.76 4.58
CA SER A 280 -1.72 -25.08 4.15
C SER A 280 -1.63 -25.26 2.63
N ARG A 281 -2.08 -24.25 1.87
CA ARG A 281 -2.02 -24.26 0.40
C ARG A 281 -0.57 -24.28 -0.11
N LYS A 282 0.33 -23.47 0.48
CA LYS A 282 1.77 -23.46 0.15
C LYS A 282 2.40 -24.82 0.45
N GLN A 283 2.06 -25.43 1.59
CA GLN A 283 2.55 -26.76 1.97
C GLN A 283 2.07 -27.84 0.99
N TYR A 284 0.79 -27.82 0.64
CA TYR A 284 0.20 -28.74 -0.35
C TYR A 284 0.87 -28.60 -1.73
N HIS A 285 1.05 -27.37 -2.23
CA HIS A 285 1.77 -27.13 -3.47
C HIS A 285 3.23 -27.61 -3.42
N ARG A 286 3.91 -27.46 -2.29
CA ARG A 286 5.28 -27.96 -2.11
C ARG A 286 5.35 -29.48 -2.20
N LEU A 287 4.34 -30.18 -1.65
CA LEU A 287 4.24 -31.63 -1.74
C LEU A 287 3.99 -32.10 -3.18
N ILE A 288 3.07 -31.45 -3.91
CA ILE A 288 2.82 -31.75 -5.33
C ILE A 288 4.06 -31.47 -6.17
N ASN A 289 4.73 -30.33 -5.99
CA ASN A 289 5.92 -30.02 -6.78
C ASN A 289 7.03 -31.03 -6.52
N ARG A 290 7.20 -31.50 -5.27
CA ARG A 290 8.14 -32.58 -4.96
C ARG A 290 7.77 -33.88 -5.67
N SER A 291 6.50 -34.29 -5.64
CA SER A 291 6.08 -35.52 -6.33
C SER A 291 6.24 -35.43 -7.84
N LEU A 292 5.92 -34.29 -8.45
CA LEU A 292 6.14 -34.05 -9.89
C LEU A 292 7.63 -34.12 -10.28
N VAL A 293 8.54 -33.62 -9.44
CA VAL A 293 9.98 -33.76 -9.66
C VAL A 293 10.42 -35.23 -9.59
N PHE A 294 9.89 -36.02 -8.66
CA PHE A 294 10.20 -37.45 -8.62
C PHE A 294 9.69 -38.21 -9.85
N VAL A 295 8.47 -37.89 -10.31
CA VAL A 295 7.89 -38.50 -11.52
C VAL A 295 8.71 -38.12 -12.76
N SER A 296 9.12 -36.87 -12.91
CA SER A 296 9.90 -36.42 -14.08
C SER A 296 11.30 -37.03 -14.13
N VAL A 297 11.99 -37.14 -12.98
CA VAL A 297 13.28 -37.83 -12.88
C VAL A 297 13.12 -39.32 -13.20
N GLY A 298 12.09 -39.98 -12.65
CA GLY A 298 11.81 -41.40 -12.95
C GLY A 298 11.53 -41.66 -14.43
N ALA A 299 10.73 -40.80 -15.08
CA ALA A 299 10.46 -40.89 -16.50
C ALA A 299 11.72 -40.68 -17.35
N ALA A 300 12.56 -39.70 -17.01
CA ALA A 300 13.82 -39.46 -17.72
C ALA A 300 14.77 -40.66 -17.62
N VAL A 301 14.92 -41.26 -16.42
CA VAL A 301 15.75 -42.46 -16.22
C VAL A 301 15.22 -43.64 -17.02
N ALA A 302 13.90 -43.85 -17.05
CA ALA A 302 13.28 -44.91 -17.84
C ALA A 302 13.52 -44.74 -19.34
N ILE A 303 13.39 -43.52 -19.87
CA ILE A 303 13.64 -43.20 -21.29
C ILE A 303 15.11 -43.44 -21.64
N VAL A 304 16.04 -42.95 -20.82
CA VAL A 304 17.49 -43.15 -21.03
C VAL A 304 17.85 -44.62 -20.92
N GLY A 305 17.31 -45.34 -19.94
CA GLY A 305 17.51 -46.78 -19.77
C GLY A 305 16.99 -47.58 -20.96
N LEU A 306 15.81 -47.24 -21.48
CA LEU A 306 15.23 -47.88 -22.67
C LEU A 306 16.06 -47.60 -23.92
N ALA A 307 16.53 -46.37 -24.10
CA ALA A 307 17.39 -45.99 -25.23
C ALA A 307 18.74 -46.74 -25.16
N ALA A 308 19.38 -46.77 -23.99
CA ALA A 308 20.61 -47.52 -23.76
C ALA A 308 20.43 -49.02 -24.00
N TYR A 309 19.32 -49.60 -23.53
CA TYR A 309 18.98 -51.00 -23.79
C TYR A 309 18.80 -51.28 -25.28
N ARG A 310 18.09 -50.42 -26.02
CA ARG A 310 17.92 -50.58 -27.47
C ARG A 310 19.25 -50.49 -28.22
N VAL A 311 20.16 -49.60 -27.82
CA VAL A 311 21.51 -49.50 -28.41
C VAL A 311 22.33 -50.75 -28.09
N TYR A 312 22.28 -51.25 -26.86
CA TYR A 312 22.95 -52.48 -26.47
C TYR A 312 22.44 -53.71 -27.26
N ALA A 313 21.12 -53.86 -27.37
CA ALA A 313 20.50 -54.94 -28.12
C ALA A 313 20.87 -54.88 -29.62
N ALA A 314 20.89 -53.69 -30.23
CA ALA A 314 21.30 -53.51 -31.62
C ALA A 314 22.77 -53.90 -31.85
N ARG A 315 23.68 -53.55 -30.93
CA ARG A 315 25.09 -53.93 -30.99
C ARG A 315 25.30 -55.43 -30.83
N ARG A 316 24.56 -56.08 -29.93
CA ARG A 316 24.63 -57.53 -29.74
C ARG A 316 24.17 -58.32 -30.98
N ASN A 317 23.13 -57.83 -31.66
CA ASN A 317 22.59 -58.47 -32.86
C ASN A 317 23.43 -58.22 -34.12
N SER A 318 24.34 -57.24 -34.12
CA SER A 318 25.26 -56.97 -35.24
C SER A 318 26.64 -57.63 -35.07
N SER A 319 26.87 -58.29 -33.92
CA SER A 319 28.08 -59.05 -33.59
C SER A 319 27.88 -60.58 -33.65
N SER A 320 26.80 -61.05 -34.27
CA SER A 320 26.56 -62.46 -34.67
C SER A 320 26.54 -62.55 -36.18
#